data_AF-A0A356KF87-F1
#
_entry.id   AF-A0A356KF87-F1
#
_cell.length_a   1.000
_cell.length_b   1.000
_cell.length_c   1.000
_cell.angle_alpha   90.00
_cell.angle_beta   90.00
_cell.angle_gamma   90.00
#
_symmetry.space_group_name_H-M   'P 1'
#
loop_
_entity.id
_entity.type
_entity.pdbx_description
1 polymer ?
#
loop_
_entity_poly.entity_id
_entity_poly.type
_entity_poly.pdbx_seq_one_letter_code
_entity_poly.pdbx_strand_id
1 'polypeptide(L)'
;MTATLSAPPTTSPEDVQPAEGAGEPTLGDLRAAHFARSGFSAADYGARWARFPVGPFSFVIPNWPGRGRSLSVHDLHHALTHYDTSLRGEAETAAWELAQGCRAHPIAWVLQPQALAFGLFACPRRTWRAFVRGRG
;
A
#
# COMPACT_ATOMS: atom_id res chain seq x y z
N MET A 1 20.22 -13.15 -24.84
CA MET A 1 20.64 -13.26 -23.43
C MET A 1 19.50 -12.69 -22.60
N THR A 2 18.67 -13.56 -22.00
CA THR A 2 17.47 -13.16 -21.25
C THR A 2 17.83 -13.15 -19.77
N ALA A 3 17.91 -11.97 -19.16
CA ALA A 3 18.15 -11.84 -17.74
C ALA A 3 16.85 -12.12 -16.98
N THR A 4 16.81 -13.26 -16.27
CA THR A 4 15.75 -13.56 -15.31
C THR A 4 15.91 -12.62 -14.11
N LEU A 5 15.05 -11.59 -14.02
CA LEU A 5 14.92 -10.78 -12.81
C LEU A 5 14.25 -11.65 -11.73
N SER A 6 15.06 -12.19 -10.82
CA SER A 6 14.57 -12.82 -9.60
C SER A 6 13.90 -11.76 -8.74
N ALA A 7 12.67 -12.02 -8.27
CA ALA A 7 12.03 -11.17 -7.28
C ALA A 7 12.90 -11.11 -6.01
N PRO A 8 13.02 -9.95 -5.34
CA PRO A 8 13.77 -9.84 -4.10
C PRO A 8 13.14 -10.72 -3.00
N PRO A 9 13.93 -11.25 -2.06
CA PRO A 9 13.43 -12.07 -0.98
C PRO A 9 12.38 -11.30 -0.17
N THR A 10 11.27 -11.98 0.11
CA THR A 10 10.20 -11.47 0.96
C THR A 10 10.70 -11.50 2.41
N THR A 11 11.39 -10.46 2.84
CA THR A 11 11.71 -10.29 4.26
C THR A 11 10.42 -10.02 5.01
N SER A 12 10.14 -10.85 6.02
CA SER A 12 9.01 -10.61 6.91
C SER A 12 9.36 -9.39 7.77
N PRO A 13 8.37 -8.58 8.20
CA PRO A 13 8.62 -7.37 8.99
C PRO A 13 9.34 -7.62 10.33
N GLU A 14 9.46 -8.88 10.75
CA GLU A 14 10.20 -9.31 11.94
C GLU A 14 11.73 -9.34 11.75
N ASP A 15 12.24 -9.34 10.51
CA ASP A 15 13.67 -9.54 10.21
C ASP A 15 14.50 -8.25 10.08
N VAL A 16 13.86 -7.08 10.15
CA VAL A 16 14.57 -5.78 10.04
C VAL A 16 14.87 -5.26 11.45
N GLN A 17 16.08 -5.51 11.94
CA GLN A 17 16.57 -4.87 13.16
C GLN A 17 16.86 -3.38 12.89
N PRO A 18 16.38 -2.45 13.74
CA PRO A 18 16.72 -1.03 13.60
C PRO A 18 18.22 -0.82 13.73
N ALA A 19 18.78 0.09 12.92
CA ALA A 19 20.16 0.52 13.08
C ALA A 19 20.34 1.22 14.44
N GLU A 20 21.27 0.73 15.26
CA GLU A 20 21.58 1.31 16.58
C GLU A 20 22.01 2.79 16.44
N GLY A 21 21.32 3.70 17.15
CA GLY A 21 21.73 5.10 17.32
C GLY A 21 20.88 6.16 16.59
N ALA A 22 19.92 5.77 15.75
CA ALA A 22 18.91 6.69 15.23
C ALA A 22 17.75 6.80 16.22
N GLY A 23 17.23 8.01 16.46
CA GLY A 23 15.97 8.19 17.19
C GLY A 23 14.81 7.43 16.51
N GLU A 24 13.68 7.29 17.20
CA GLU A 24 12.50 6.64 16.60
C GLU A 24 12.16 7.28 15.24
N PRO A 25 11.95 6.47 14.19
CA PRO A 25 11.70 6.99 12.85
C PRO A 25 10.44 7.84 12.84
N THR A 26 10.54 9.03 12.24
CA THR A 26 9.36 9.88 12.07
C THR A 26 8.43 9.31 11.00
N LEU A 27 7.17 9.75 10.98
CA LEU A 27 6.25 9.41 9.89
C LEU A 27 6.79 9.84 8.51
N GLY A 28 7.56 10.93 8.47
CA GLY A 28 8.24 11.39 7.27
C GLY A 28 9.28 10.39 6.77
N ASP A 29 10.07 9.82 7.69
CA ASP A 29 11.09 8.81 7.37
C ASP A 29 10.45 7.52 6.84
N LEU A 30 9.37 7.07 7.50
CA LEU A 30 8.62 5.89 7.07
C LEU A 30 8.03 6.07 5.66
N ARG A 31 7.51 7.26 5.36
CA ARG A 31 6.99 7.60 4.02
C ARG A 31 8.10 7.65 2.98
N ALA A 32 9.23 8.28 3.29
CA ALA A 32 10.37 8.32 2.38
C ALA A 32 10.88 6.91 2.05
N ALA A 33 10.97 6.04 3.06
CA ALA A 33 11.32 4.64 2.87
C ALA A 33 10.29 3.89 2.01
N HIS A 34 8.99 4.16 2.17
CA HIS A 34 7.96 3.59 1.32
C HIS A 34 8.13 4.01 -0.16
N PHE A 35 8.30 5.30 -0.43
CA PHE A 35 8.54 5.81 -1.79
C PHE A 35 9.77 5.19 -2.45
N ALA A 36 10.86 5.03 -1.69
CA ALA A 36 12.06 4.37 -2.20
C ALA A 36 11.80 2.90 -2.61
N ARG A 37 10.92 2.18 -1.90
CA ARG A 37 10.57 0.78 -2.21
C ARG A 37 9.56 0.63 -3.34
N SER A 38 8.58 1.53 -3.43
CA SER A 38 7.48 1.43 -4.39
C SER A 38 7.80 2.08 -5.74
N GLY A 39 8.77 3.00 -5.78
CA GLY A 39 9.07 3.80 -6.98
C GLY A 39 8.08 4.94 -7.21
N PHE A 40 7.16 5.19 -6.26
CA PHE A 40 6.25 6.33 -6.29
C PHE A 40 6.88 7.59 -5.68
N SER A 41 6.27 8.74 -5.95
CA SER A 41 6.67 10.05 -5.45
C SER A 41 5.46 10.93 -5.12
N ALA A 42 5.68 11.99 -4.33
CA ALA A 42 4.63 12.96 -4.04
C ALA A 42 4.11 13.69 -5.30
N ALA A 43 4.90 13.73 -6.39
CA ALA A 43 4.47 14.34 -7.65
C ALA A 43 3.31 13.56 -8.30
N ASP A 44 3.21 12.25 -8.05
CA ASP A 44 2.18 11.37 -8.61
C ASP A 44 0.76 11.73 -8.14
N TYR A 45 0.64 12.45 -7.01
CA TYR A 45 -0.65 12.90 -6.49
C TYR A 45 -1.32 13.96 -7.38
N GLY A 46 -0.52 14.76 -8.09
CA GLY A 46 -0.97 15.83 -8.97
C GLY A 46 -1.10 15.42 -10.44
N ALA A 47 -0.73 14.18 -10.78
CA ALA A 47 -0.76 13.71 -12.16
C ALA A 47 -2.18 13.77 -12.73
N ARG A 48 -2.36 14.32 -13.94
CA ARG A 48 -3.69 14.38 -14.60
C ARG A 48 -4.30 13.00 -14.82
N TRP A 49 -3.44 12.01 -15.06
CA TRP A 49 -3.80 10.63 -15.30
C TRP A 49 -3.08 9.75 -14.30
N ALA A 50 -3.84 8.87 -13.66
CA ALA A 50 -3.34 7.92 -12.71
C ALA A 50 -3.17 6.56 -13.37
N ARG A 51 -1.98 5.96 -13.22
CA ARG A 51 -1.71 4.60 -13.68
C ARG A 51 -1.75 3.63 -12.50
N PHE A 52 -2.48 2.55 -12.66
CA PHE A 52 -2.57 1.48 -11.67
C PHE A 52 -2.24 0.14 -12.32
N PRO A 53 -1.13 -0.51 -11.92
CA PRO A 53 -0.85 -1.86 -12.35
C PRO A 53 -1.75 -2.86 -11.60
N VAL A 54 -2.43 -3.72 -12.34
CA VAL A 54 -3.19 -4.86 -11.81
C VAL A 54 -2.66 -6.11 -12.50
N GLY A 55 -1.69 -6.77 -11.86
CA GLY A 55 -0.97 -7.89 -12.48
C GLY A 55 -0.29 -7.45 -13.79
N PRO A 56 -0.53 -8.14 -14.93
CA PRO A 56 0.08 -7.78 -16.21
C PRO A 56 -0.58 -6.58 -16.91
N PHE A 57 -1.71 -6.09 -16.40
CA PHE A 57 -2.45 -4.99 -17.01
C PHE A 57 -2.15 -3.66 -16.31
N SER A 58 -2.09 -2.58 -17.09
CA SER A 58 -2.01 -1.21 -16.55
C SER A 58 -3.26 -0.45 -16.93
N PHE A 59 -4.03 -0.03 -15.93
CA PHE A 59 -5.21 0.81 -16.13
C PHE A 59 -4.83 2.27 -15.94
N VAL A 60 -5.39 3.15 -16.76
CA VAL A 60 -5.20 4.60 -16.67
C VAL A 60 -6.55 5.26 -16.47
N ILE A 61 -6.71 6.01 -15.38
CA ILE A 61 -7.95 6.72 -15.06
C ILE A 61 -7.67 8.22 -14.87
N PRO A 62 -8.63 9.10 -15.17
CA PRO A 62 -8.47 10.52 -14.89
C PRO A 62 -8.38 10.75 -13.37
N ASN A 63 -7.50 11.66 -12.95
CA ASN A 63 -7.35 12.03 -11.55
C ASN A 63 -8.43 13.07 -11.19
N TRP A 64 -9.47 12.66 -10.46
CA TRP A 64 -10.53 13.58 -10.02
C TRP A 64 -10.07 14.43 -8.81
N PRO A 65 -10.67 15.62 -8.61
CA PRO A 65 -10.36 16.47 -7.46
C PRO A 65 -10.47 15.70 -6.13
N GLY A 66 -9.45 15.80 -5.28
CA GLY A 66 -9.40 15.13 -3.97
C GLY A 66 -8.77 13.73 -3.96
N ARG A 67 -8.51 13.11 -5.12
CA ARG A 67 -7.80 11.82 -5.19
C ARG A 67 -6.32 11.94 -4.79
N GLY A 68 -5.63 13.04 -5.09
CA GLY A 68 -4.24 13.23 -4.66
C GLY A 68 -4.08 13.25 -3.12
N ARG A 69 -4.92 14.03 -2.42
CA ARG A 69 -4.97 14.03 -0.94
C ARG A 69 -5.28 12.65 -0.41
N SER A 70 -6.17 11.96 -1.08
CA SER A 70 -6.59 10.62 -0.74
C SER A 70 -5.44 9.61 -0.80
N LEU A 71 -4.75 9.53 -1.94
CA LEU A 71 -3.57 8.70 -2.11
C LEU A 71 -2.48 9.02 -1.08
N SER A 72 -2.30 10.29 -0.74
CA SER A 72 -1.28 10.66 0.26
C SER A 72 -1.50 10.04 1.63
N VAL A 73 -2.76 9.80 2.02
CA VAL A 73 -3.07 9.11 3.28
C VAL A 73 -2.93 7.60 3.13
N HIS A 74 -3.37 7.05 2.00
CA HIS A 74 -3.21 5.63 1.69
C HIS A 74 -1.73 5.19 1.68
N ASP A 75 -0.83 5.97 1.08
CA ASP A 75 0.61 5.66 1.08
C ASP A 75 1.21 5.72 2.50
N LEU A 76 0.67 6.58 3.38
CA LEU A 76 1.05 6.59 4.79
C LEU A 76 0.62 5.31 5.50
N HIS A 77 -0.53 4.72 5.12
CA HIS A 77 -0.93 3.42 5.66
C HIS A 77 0.01 2.30 5.23
N HIS A 78 0.50 2.30 3.99
CA HIS A 78 1.56 1.37 3.59
C HIS A 78 2.85 1.59 4.41
N ALA A 79 3.22 2.85 4.67
CA ALA A 79 4.39 3.17 5.48
C ALA A 79 4.27 2.67 6.93
N LEU A 80 3.08 2.80 7.54
CA LEU A 80 2.79 2.38 8.92
C LEU A 80 2.61 0.86 9.08
N THR A 81 1.97 0.21 8.11
CA THR A 81 1.65 -1.22 8.20
C THR A 81 2.76 -2.12 7.69
N HIS A 82 3.65 -1.55 6.86
CA HIS A 82 4.69 -2.22 6.08
C HIS A 82 4.16 -3.18 5.01
N TYR A 83 2.86 -3.13 4.67
CA TYR A 83 2.34 -3.85 3.51
C TYR A 83 2.88 -3.23 2.23
N ASP A 84 3.34 -4.09 1.31
CA ASP A 84 3.87 -3.66 0.02
C ASP A 84 2.75 -3.21 -0.95
N THR A 85 3.13 -2.77 -2.14
CA THR A 85 2.21 -2.33 -3.21
C THR A 85 1.90 -3.46 -4.22
N SER A 86 2.13 -4.72 -3.83
CA SER A 86 1.68 -5.86 -4.64
C SER A 86 0.17 -6.04 -4.49
N LEU A 87 -0.49 -6.76 -5.41
CA LEU A 87 -1.93 -7.08 -5.26
C LEU A 87 -2.28 -7.70 -3.90
N ARG A 88 -1.33 -8.41 -3.30
CA ARG A 88 -1.51 -9.02 -1.98
C ARG A 88 -1.34 -8.00 -0.86
N GLY A 89 -0.36 -7.11 -0.95
CA GLY A 89 -0.17 -6.01 0.00
C GLY A 89 -1.31 -5.00 -0.04
N GLU A 90 -1.79 -4.64 -1.24
CA GLU A 90 -2.99 -3.83 -1.45
C GLU A 90 -4.23 -4.45 -0.77
N ALA A 91 -4.39 -5.78 -0.85
CA ALA A 91 -5.47 -6.48 -0.19
C ALA A 91 -5.36 -6.44 1.35
N GLU A 92 -4.15 -6.48 1.90
CA GLU A 92 -3.92 -6.34 3.33
C GLU A 92 -4.19 -4.90 3.80
N THR A 93 -3.66 -3.90 3.08
CA THR A 93 -3.93 -2.48 3.34
C THR A 93 -5.43 -2.19 3.28
N ALA A 94 -6.13 -2.68 2.26
CA ALA A 94 -7.58 -2.52 2.12
C ALA A 94 -8.36 -3.08 3.32
N ALA A 95 -7.96 -4.27 3.79
CA ALA A 95 -8.61 -4.92 4.92
C ALA A 95 -8.31 -4.19 6.24
N TRP A 96 -7.08 -3.72 6.43
CA TRP A 96 -6.69 -2.90 7.58
C TRP A 96 -7.43 -1.56 7.61
N GLU A 97 -7.48 -0.85 6.48
CA GLU A 97 -8.20 0.43 6.33
C GLU A 97 -9.70 0.27 6.60
N LEU A 98 -10.31 -0.82 6.12
CA LEU A 98 -11.71 -1.15 6.39
C LEU A 98 -11.98 -1.31 7.89
N ALA A 99 -11.05 -1.95 8.61
CA ALA A 99 -11.18 -2.20 10.05
C ALA A 99 -11.07 -0.93 10.90
N GLN A 100 -10.22 0.03 10.51
CA GLN A 100 -10.05 1.32 11.18
C GLN A 100 -11.31 2.21 11.09
N GLY A 101 -12.28 1.81 10.27
CA GLY A 101 -13.57 2.45 10.12
C GLY A 101 -13.60 3.46 8.96
N CYS A 102 -14.58 3.30 8.08
CA CYS A 102 -14.77 4.13 6.87
C CYS A 102 -15.15 5.60 7.14
N ARG A 103 -15.05 6.12 8.37
CA ARG A 103 -15.57 7.44 8.74
C ARG A 103 -14.75 8.63 8.25
N ALA A 104 -13.50 8.43 7.85
CA ALA A 104 -12.62 9.52 7.39
C ALA A 104 -12.19 9.45 5.90
N HIS A 105 -12.47 8.35 5.19
CA HIS A 105 -11.84 8.09 3.88
C HIS A 105 -12.82 7.56 2.82
N PRO A 106 -13.34 8.43 1.93
CA PRO A 106 -14.13 8.04 0.75
C PRO A 106 -13.41 7.08 -0.23
N ILE A 107 -12.10 6.89 -0.04
CA ILE A 107 -11.19 6.09 -0.88
C ILE A 107 -11.44 4.61 -0.76
N ALA A 108 -11.84 4.15 0.43
CA ALA A 108 -12.20 2.75 0.68
C ALA A 108 -13.25 2.26 -0.33
N TRP A 109 -14.07 3.17 -0.87
CA TRP A 109 -15.14 2.87 -1.81
C TRP A 109 -14.75 2.89 -3.29
N VAL A 110 -13.66 3.57 -3.68
CA VAL A 110 -13.36 3.79 -5.11
C VAL A 110 -12.13 3.02 -5.61
N LEU A 111 -11.16 2.73 -4.73
CA LEU A 111 -9.87 2.15 -5.16
C LEU A 111 -9.67 0.69 -4.74
N GLN A 112 -10.29 0.27 -3.64
CA GLN A 112 -9.92 -0.95 -2.94
C GLN A 112 -10.90 -2.15 -3.02
N PRO A 113 -12.14 -2.08 -3.57
CA PRO A 113 -13.02 -3.27 -3.61
C PRO A 113 -12.41 -4.45 -4.35
N GLN A 114 -11.69 -4.19 -5.44
CA GLN A 114 -11.03 -5.22 -6.25
C GLN A 114 -9.86 -5.90 -5.52
N ALA A 115 -9.04 -5.14 -4.78
CA ALA A 115 -7.92 -5.66 -4.01
C ALA A 115 -8.44 -6.45 -2.80
N LEU A 116 -9.45 -5.93 -2.11
CA LEU A 116 -10.11 -6.65 -1.01
C LEU A 116 -10.78 -7.93 -1.50
N ALA A 117 -11.51 -7.89 -2.62
CA ALA A 117 -12.11 -9.07 -3.23
C ALA A 117 -11.03 -10.11 -3.61
N PHE A 118 -9.96 -9.67 -4.28
CA PHE A 118 -8.80 -10.53 -4.55
C PHE A 118 -8.25 -11.13 -3.26
N GLY A 119 -8.08 -10.35 -2.19
CA GLY A 119 -7.59 -10.80 -0.90
C GLY A 119 -8.41 -11.93 -0.30
N LEU A 120 -9.74 -11.76 -0.29
CA LEU A 120 -10.68 -12.74 0.26
C LEU A 120 -10.61 -14.08 -0.48
N PHE A 121 -10.33 -14.10 -1.78
CA PHE A 121 -10.23 -15.34 -2.55
C PHE A 121 -8.80 -15.91 -2.60
N ALA A 122 -7.78 -15.07 -2.80
CA ALA A 122 -6.41 -15.50 -3.08
C ALA A 122 -5.50 -15.56 -1.84
N CYS A 123 -5.79 -14.79 -0.79
CA CYS A 123 -4.99 -14.78 0.44
C CYS A 123 -5.81 -14.52 1.73
N PRO A 124 -6.94 -15.24 1.95
CA PRO A 124 -7.93 -14.92 2.97
C PRO A 124 -7.36 -14.81 4.39
N ARG A 125 -6.39 -15.66 4.74
CA ARG A 125 -5.76 -15.64 6.07
C ARG A 125 -4.96 -14.36 6.32
N ARG A 126 -4.28 -13.84 5.30
CA ARG A 126 -3.48 -12.60 5.40
C ARG A 126 -4.40 -11.39 5.46
N THR A 127 -5.39 -11.35 4.57
CA THR A 127 -6.45 -10.32 4.56
C THR A 127 -7.19 -10.26 5.89
N TRP A 128 -7.58 -11.41 6.47
CA TRP A 128 -8.24 -11.44 7.78
C TRP A 128 -7.33 -10.96 8.91
N ARG A 129 -6.05 -11.36 8.93
CA ARG A 129 -5.08 -10.88 9.93
C ARG A 129 -4.89 -9.37 9.86
N ALA A 130 -4.80 -8.82 8.65
CA ALA A 130 -4.69 -7.38 8.43
C ALA A 130 -5.94 -6.64 8.92
N PHE A 131 -7.14 -7.17 8.63
CA PHE A 131 -8.39 -6.65 9.19
C PHE A 131 -8.37 -6.67 10.72
N VAL A 132 -8.02 -7.78 11.35
CA VAL A 132 -7.96 -7.88 12.81
C VAL A 132 -6.95 -6.89 13.40
N ARG A 133 -5.79 -6.72 12.77
CA ARG A 133 -4.77 -5.75 13.19
C ARG A 133 -5.28 -4.30 13.13
N GLY A 134 -6.16 -3.96 12.18
CA GLY A 134 -6.76 -2.64 12.08
C GLY A 134 -7.96 -2.40 12.99
N ARG A 135 -8.18 -3.22 14.02
CA ARG A 135 -9.26 -3.02 15.01
C ARG A 135 -8.76 -2.44 16.34
N GLY A 136 -7.44 -2.32 16.52
CA GLY A 136 -6.77 -1.96 17.78
C GLY A 136 -5.86 -0.76 17.60
#